data_AF-A0A6M2AWW3-F1
#
_entry.id   AF-A0A6M2AWW3-F1
#
_cell.length_a   1.000
_cell.length_b   1.000
_cell.length_c   1.000
_cell.angle_alpha   90.00
_cell.angle_beta   90.00
_cell.angle_gamma   90.00
#
_symmetry.space_group_name_H-M   'P 1'
#
loop_
_entity.id
_entity.type
_entity.pdbx_description
1 polymer ?
#
loop_
_entity_poly.entity_id
_entity_poly.type
_entity_poly.pdbx_seq_one_letter_code
_entity_poly.pdbx_strand_id
1 'polypeptide(L)'
;FTVTNQGNVSLSNIIVDDPLLGGPLAGPISGDTDGDGELDVTETWIYEASYIITQVDIDAGEVVNQATATGTTPNQTEVSDVSGSTIGNDDPTVIELCQNPA
;
A
#
# COMPACT_ATOMS: atom_id res chain seq x y z
N PHE A 1 -3.35 -3.06 -1.66
CA PHE A 1 -3.03 -2.47 -0.34
C PHE A 1 -4.29 -2.01 0.36
N THR A 2 -4.29 -2.07 1.68
CA THR A 2 -5.32 -1.46 2.55
C THR A 2 -4.64 -0.40 3.41
N VAL A 3 -5.13 0.83 3.34
CA VAL A 3 -4.60 1.96 4.13
C VAL A 3 -5.65 2.35 5.15
N THR A 4 -5.33 2.23 6.43
CA THR A 4 -6.26 2.53 7.53
C THR A 4 -5.73 3.71 8.34
N ASN A 5 -6.56 4.74 8.54
CA ASN A 5 -6.19 5.85 9.43
C ASN A 5 -6.49 5.48 10.89
N GLN A 6 -5.43 5.15 11.62
CA GLN A 6 -5.48 4.87 13.06
C GLN A 6 -5.17 6.10 13.93
N GLY A 7 -5.02 7.26 13.30
CA GLY A 7 -4.79 8.52 13.97
C GLY A 7 -6.06 9.09 14.60
N ASN A 8 -6.03 10.38 14.86
CA ASN A 8 -7.13 11.11 15.50
C ASN A 8 -7.62 12.33 14.68
N VAL A 9 -7.12 12.48 13.45
CA VAL A 9 -7.52 13.51 12.49
C VAL A 9 -7.64 12.89 11.10
N SER A 10 -8.53 13.42 10.27
CA SER A 10 -8.66 13.05 8.87
C SER A 10 -7.39 13.44 8.09
N LEU A 11 -7.07 12.67 7.06
CA LEU A 11 -5.86 12.86 6.25
C LEU A 11 -6.24 13.11 4.79
N SER A 12 -5.64 14.11 4.17
CA SER A 12 -5.81 14.44 2.75
C SER A 12 -4.59 14.04 1.93
N ASN A 13 -4.68 14.11 0.60
CA ASN A 13 -3.57 13.83 -0.32
C ASN A 13 -2.93 12.45 -0.09
N ILE A 14 -3.75 11.41 0.06
CA ILE A 14 -3.25 10.05 0.29
C ILE A 14 -2.58 9.54 -0.98
N ILE A 15 -1.29 9.19 -0.86
CA ILE A 15 -0.52 8.58 -1.94
C ILE A 15 0.04 7.27 -1.43
N VAL A 16 -0.20 6.19 -2.17
CA VAL A 16 0.45 4.90 -1.97
C VAL A 16 1.46 4.72 -3.10
N ASP A 17 2.75 4.66 -2.75
CA ASP A 17 3.85 4.48 -3.70
C ASP A 17 4.47 3.09 -3.52
N ASP A 18 4.59 2.35 -4.61
CA ASP A 18 5.18 1.02 -4.62
C ASP A 18 6.24 0.91 -5.73
N PRO A 19 7.54 0.80 -5.38
CA PRO A 19 8.62 0.71 -6.36
C PRO A 19 8.52 -0.50 -7.30
N LEU A 20 7.99 -1.65 -6.85
CA LEU A 20 7.84 -2.84 -7.68
C LEU A 20 6.75 -2.64 -8.74
N LEU A 21 5.72 -1.86 -8.39
CA LEU A 21 4.58 -1.54 -9.27
C LEU A 21 4.80 -0.28 -10.13
N GLY A 22 5.98 0.33 -10.02
CA GLY A 22 6.38 1.48 -10.84
C GLY A 22 6.07 2.85 -10.24
N GLY A 23 5.82 2.94 -8.93
CA GLY A 23 5.63 4.18 -8.18
C GLY A 23 4.19 4.38 -7.69
N PRO A 24 3.60 5.58 -7.80
CA PRO A 24 2.30 5.88 -7.21
C PRO A 24 1.16 5.06 -7.82
N LEU A 25 0.34 4.45 -6.96
CA LEU A 25 -0.86 3.72 -7.36
C LEU A 25 -2.03 4.69 -7.62
N ALA A 26 -2.85 4.34 -8.60
CA ALA A 26 -4.15 4.99 -8.79
C ALA A 26 -5.14 4.52 -7.72
N GLY A 27 -5.98 5.42 -7.23
CA GLY A 27 -7.02 5.09 -6.27
C GLY A 27 -7.34 6.22 -5.29
N PRO A 28 -8.07 5.91 -4.20
CA PRO A 28 -8.54 4.56 -3.83
C PRO A 28 -9.59 3.99 -4.80
N ILE A 29 -9.70 2.66 -4.91
CA ILE A 29 -10.75 2.00 -5.70
C ILE A 29 -12.06 1.83 -4.91
N SER A 30 -11.96 1.88 -3.58
CA SER A 30 -13.09 1.88 -2.65
C SER A 30 -12.59 2.29 -1.25
N GLY A 31 -13.52 2.59 -0.35
CA GLY A 31 -13.23 2.88 1.04
C GLY A 31 -13.50 4.33 1.43
N ASP A 32 -13.47 5.27 0.49
CA ASP A 32 -13.95 6.65 0.64
C ASP A 32 -15.50 6.62 0.57
N THR A 33 -16.14 6.49 1.73
CA THR A 33 -17.57 6.15 1.81
C THR A 33 -18.50 7.35 1.72
N ASP A 34 -18.04 8.53 2.12
CA ASP A 34 -18.76 9.79 2.00
C ASP A 34 -18.32 10.62 0.78
N GLY A 35 -17.20 10.24 0.14
CA GLY A 35 -16.77 10.77 -1.15
C GLY A 35 -16.12 12.14 -1.06
N ASP A 36 -15.57 12.49 0.10
CA ASP A 36 -14.97 13.81 0.33
C ASP A 36 -13.47 13.85 -0.05
N GLY A 37 -12.87 12.69 -0.34
CA GLY A 37 -11.46 12.56 -0.71
C GLY A 37 -10.50 12.73 0.48
N GLU A 38 -10.98 12.59 1.71
CA GLU A 38 -10.20 12.57 2.94
C GLU A 38 -10.29 11.17 3.58
N LEU A 39 -9.14 10.61 3.97
CA LEU A 39 -9.11 9.36 4.71
C LEU A 39 -9.44 9.66 6.17
N ASP A 40 -10.71 9.43 6.49
CA ASP A 40 -11.29 9.75 7.77
C ASP A 40 -10.77 8.86 8.90
N VAL A 41 -10.92 9.32 10.14
CA VAL A 41 -10.48 8.53 11.31
C VAL A 41 -11.22 7.20 11.34
N THR A 42 -10.47 6.10 11.47
CA THR A 42 -10.94 4.69 11.37
C THR A 42 -11.35 4.22 9.97
N GLU A 43 -11.38 5.10 8.97
CA GLU A 43 -11.67 4.72 7.60
C GLU A 43 -10.53 3.86 7.02
N THR A 44 -10.88 2.99 6.08
CA THR A 44 -9.92 2.13 5.38
C THR A 44 -10.13 2.23 3.89
N TRP A 45 -9.11 2.69 3.18
CA TRP A 45 -9.09 2.78 1.74
C TRP A 45 -8.40 1.58 1.10
N ILE A 46 -8.93 1.13 -0.03
CA ILE A 46 -8.44 -0.03 -0.77
C ILE A 46 -7.80 0.46 -2.07
N TYR A 47 -6.58 0.00 -2.32
CA TYR A 47 -5.84 0.21 -3.55
C TYR A 47 -5.52 -1.14 -4.18
N GLU A 48 -5.64 -1.22 -5.51
CA GLU A 48 -5.38 -2.44 -6.26
C GLU A 48 -4.43 -2.16 -7.43
N ALA A 49 -3.51 -3.08 -7.67
CA ALA A 49 -2.61 -3.07 -8.80
C ALA A 49 -2.17 -4.52 -9.08
N SER A 50 -1.84 -4.80 -10.35
CA SER A 50 -1.39 -6.12 -10.80
C SER A 50 0.10 -6.08 -11.14
N TYR A 51 0.83 -7.08 -10.67
CA TYR A 51 2.23 -7.31 -11.06
C TYR A 51 2.32 -8.57 -11.93
N ILE A 52 3.02 -8.47 -13.06
CA ILE A 52 3.29 -9.62 -13.94
C ILE A 52 4.62 -10.21 -13.53
N ILE A 53 4.60 -11.47 -13.09
CA ILE A 53 5.81 -12.23 -12.75
C ILE A 53 6.75 -12.27 -13.95
N THR A 54 8.01 -11.94 -13.69
CA THR A 54 9.08 -11.90 -14.67
C THR A 54 9.98 -13.13 -14.56
N GLN A 55 10.86 -13.34 -15.54
CA GLN A 55 11.87 -14.38 -15.45
C GLN A 55 12.86 -14.14 -14.30
N VAL A 56 13.14 -12.88 -13.96
CA VAL A 56 14.04 -12.54 -12.85
C VAL A 56 13.45 -13.01 -11.52
N ASP A 57 12.14 -12.84 -11.34
CA ASP A 57 11.45 -13.32 -10.13
C ASP A 57 11.47 -14.84 -10.05
N ILE A 58 11.21 -15.51 -11.20
CA ILE A 58 11.30 -16.97 -11.29
C ILE A 58 12.71 -17.43 -10.92
N ASP A 59 13.75 -16.83 -11.49
CA ASP A 59 15.14 -17.18 -11.21
C ASP A 59 15.54 -16.88 -9.76
N ALA A 60 14.97 -15.83 -9.16
CA ALA A 60 15.18 -15.48 -7.75
C ALA A 60 14.45 -16.41 -6.78
N GLY A 61 13.36 -17.04 -7.21
CA GLY A 61 12.55 -17.91 -6.38
C GLY A 61 11.48 -17.22 -5.55
N GLU A 62 11.38 -15.89 -5.62
CA GLU A 62 10.45 -15.09 -4.82
C GLU A 62 10.13 -13.76 -5.47
N VAL A 63 9.04 -13.13 -4.99
CA VAL A 63 8.74 -11.72 -5.21
C VAL A 63 8.64 -11.04 -3.86
N VAL A 64 9.34 -9.93 -3.68
CA VAL A 64 9.30 -9.11 -2.46
C VAL A 64 8.63 -7.79 -2.80
N ASN A 65 7.55 -7.46 -2.08
CA ASN A 65 6.80 -6.24 -2.30
C ASN A 65 6.67 -5.36 -1.05
N GLN A 66 6.85 -4.06 -1.21
CA GLN A 66 6.74 -3.08 -0.14
C GLN A 66 6.33 -1.71 -0.71
N ALA A 67 5.29 -1.13 -0.15
CA ALA A 67 4.80 0.19 -0.49
C ALA A 67 4.98 1.18 0.67
N THR A 68 4.95 2.47 0.37
CA THR A 68 4.89 3.55 1.35
C THR A 68 3.58 4.32 1.16
N ALA A 69 2.80 4.45 2.22
CA ALA A 69 1.64 5.34 2.24
C ALA A 69 2.05 6.70 2.82
N THR A 70 1.61 7.79 2.22
CA THR A 70 1.78 9.16 2.72
C THR A 70 0.42 9.86 2.78
N GLY A 71 0.28 10.80 3.70
CA GLY A 71 -0.93 11.62 3.85
C GLY A 71 -0.64 12.94 4.56
N THR A 72 -1.55 13.90 4.40
CA THR A 72 -1.40 15.26 4.94
C THR A 72 -2.46 15.55 5.99
N THR A 73 -2.02 15.92 7.19
CA THR A 73 -2.90 16.35 8.28
C THR A 73 -3.50 17.75 8.03
N PRO A 74 -4.56 18.17 8.74
CA PRO A 74 -5.15 19.51 8.60
C PRO A 74 -4.18 20.66 8.93
N ASN A 75 -3.14 20.38 9.72
CA ASN A 75 -2.07 21.34 10.03
C ASN A 75 -0.96 21.36 8.97
N GLN A 76 -1.18 20.74 7.80
CA GLN A 76 -0.22 20.62 6.70
C GLN A 76 1.08 19.88 7.07
N THR A 77 1.01 18.98 8.05
CA THR A 77 2.10 18.05 8.35
C THR A 77 1.89 16.77 7.58
N GLU A 78 2.92 16.33 6.86
CA GLU A 78 2.97 15.04 6.19
C GLU A 78 3.26 13.92 7.20
N VAL A 79 2.55 12.80 7.03
CA VAL A 79 2.78 11.56 7.75
C VAL A 79 2.99 10.44 6.75
N SER A 80 3.78 9.43 7.12
CA SER A 80 4.09 8.30 6.26
C SER A 80 4.11 7.00 7.05
N ASP A 81 3.79 5.91 6.39
CA ASP A 81 3.86 4.55 6.93
C ASP A 81 4.35 3.57 5.86
N VAL A 82 5.13 2.56 6.26
CA VAL A 82 5.63 1.52 5.35
C VAL A 82 4.71 0.31 5.48
N SER A 83 4.29 -0.25 4.35
CA SER A 83 3.37 -1.39 4.36
C SER A 83 4.02 -2.64 4.94
N GLY A 84 3.24 -3.42 5.69
CA GLY A 84 3.60 -4.78 6.07
C GLY A 84 2.42 -5.76 6.03
N SER A 85 2.63 -6.93 6.62
CA SER A 85 1.64 -8.02 6.67
C SER A 85 0.51 -7.79 7.68
N THR A 86 0.74 -6.89 8.64
CA THR A 86 -0.21 -6.54 9.68
C THR A 86 -0.15 -5.04 9.95
N ILE A 87 -1.02 -4.56 10.83
CA ILE A 87 -1.00 -3.16 11.25
C ILE A 87 0.25 -2.91 12.11
N GLY A 88 1.05 -1.91 11.71
CA GLY A 88 2.18 -1.39 12.50
C GLY A 88 3.47 -2.21 12.42
N ASN A 89 3.57 -3.15 11.47
CA ASN A 89 4.85 -3.71 11.07
C ASN A 89 5.23 -3.24 9.66
N ASP A 90 6.54 -3.11 9.44
CA ASP A 90 7.12 -2.63 8.18
C ASP A 90 7.81 -3.79 7.44
N ASP A 91 7.37 -5.02 7.69
CA ASP A 91 7.95 -6.22 7.09
C ASP A 91 7.45 -6.38 5.64
N PRO A 92 8.34 -6.48 4.65
CA PRO A 92 7.92 -6.62 3.26
C PRO A 92 7.11 -7.91 3.07
N THR A 93 6.17 -7.87 2.13
CA THR A 93 5.42 -9.06 1.75
C THR A 93 6.26 -9.89 0.79
N VAL A 94 6.61 -11.11 1.21
CA VAL A 94 7.38 -12.06 0.40
C VAL A 94 6.47 -13.17 -0.11
N ILE A 95 6.47 -13.38 -1.42
CA ILE A 95 5.75 -14.46 -2.08
C ILE A 95 6.80 -15.41 -2.66
N GLU A 96 6.95 -16.58 -2.04
CA GLU A 96 7.80 -17.65 -2.57
C GLU A 96 7.16 -18.24 -3.83
N LEU A 97 7.95 -18.39 -4.90
CA LEU A 97 7.54 -19.01 -6.15
C LEU A 97 7.99 -20.47 -6.16
N CYS A 98 7.08 -21.39 -6.51
CA CYS A 98 7.41 -22.81 -6.62
C CYS A 98 8.50 -23.05 -7.69
N GLN A 99 9.71 -23.39 -7.24
CA GLN A 99 10.86 -23.62 -8.12
C GLN A 99 11.03 -25.07 -8.58
N ASN A 100 10.36 -26.03 -7.92
CA ASN A 100 10.52 -27.43 -8.25
C ASN A 100 9.37 -27.91 -9.17
N PRO A 101 9.66 -28.41 -10.38
CA PRO A 101 8.63 -29.02 -11.22
C PRO A 101 8.06 -30.28 -10.54
N ALA A 102 6.76 -30.49 -10.71
CA ALA A 102 6.04 -31.69 -10.26
C ALA A 102 6.45 -32.94 -11.05
#